data_AF-A0A7Y2A829-F1
#
_entry.id   AF-A0A7Y2A829-F1
#
_cell.length_a   1.000
_cell.length_b   1.000
_cell.length_c   1.000
_cell.angle_alpha   90.00
_cell.angle_beta   90.00
_cell.angle_gamma   90.00
#
_symmetry.space_group_name_H-M   'P 1'
#
loop_
_entity.id
_entity.type
_entity.pdbx_description
1 polymer ?
#
loop_
_entity_poly.entity_id
_entity_poly.type
_entity_poly.pdbx_seq_one_letter_code
_entity_poly.pdbx_strand_id
1 'polypeptide(L)'
;MKKIKLLFGLSFIVVLFSACSVDVITDEYEVIDPAPSITLAELVGSYDLWYVDIERTSGSGYIPFMQKAFTLSFQNGAFFANNNLVGIGSQGNGYGIDVGFYDTFDFE
;
A
#
# COMPACT_ATOMS: atom_id res chain seq x y z
N MET A 1 47.37 27.43 -17.65
CA MET A 1 45.98 27.93 -17.60
C MET A 1 44.99 27.14 -18.45
N LYS A 2 45.25 26.89 -19.75
CA LYS A 2 44.29 26.23 -20.65
C LYS A 2 43.96 24.77 -20.28
N LYS A 3 44.95 23.98 -19.85
CA LYS A 3 44.76 22.58 -19.40
C LYS A 3 44.03 22.45 -18.06
N ILE A 4 44.28 23.40 -17.14
CA ILE A 4 43.59 23.45 -15.83
C ILE A 4 42.11 23.80 -16.01
N LYS A 5 41.79 24.76 -16.90
CA LYS A 5 40.41 25.08 -17.25
C LYS A 5 39.68 23.89 -17.89
N LEU A 6 40.38 23.11 -18.71
CA LEU A 6 39.84 21.90 -19.33
C LEU A 6 39.54 20.80 -18.30
N LEU A 7 40.46 20.56 -17.36
CA LEU A 7 40.28 19.63 -16.25
C LEU A 7 39.10 20.04 -15.36
N PHE A 8 38.97 21.32 -15.05
CA PHE A 8 37.89 21.83 -14.21
C PHE A 8 36.52 21.70 -14.90
N GLY A 9 36.45 22.01 -16.21
CA GLY A 9 35.23 21.83 -16.99
C GLY A 9 34.82 20.36 -17.09
N LEU A 10 35.77 19.47 -17.31
CA LEU A 10 35.50 18.03 -17.37
C LEU A 10 35.00 17.48 -16.03
N SER A 11 35.63 17.89 -14.92
CA SER A 11 35.20 17.49 -13.57
C SER A 11 33.79 17.99 -13.25
N PHE A 12 33.45 19.21 -13.67
CA PHE A 12 32.12 19.79 -13.44
C PHE A 12 31.02 19.03 -14.19
N ILE A 13 31.30 18.60 -15.43
CA ILE A 13 30.37 17.80 -16.24
C ILE A 13 30.09 16.45 -15.55
N VAL A 14 31.12 15.76 -15.07
CA VAL A 14 30.96 14.44 -14.41
C VAL A 14 30.05 14.54 -13.18
N VAL A 15 30.17 15.61 -12.38
CA VAL A 15 29.34 15.83 -11.18
C VAL A 15 27.87 16.11 -11.51
N LEU A 16 27.60 16.83 -12.61
CA LEU A 16 26.22 17.12 -13.04
C LEU A 16 25.48 15.88 -13.57
N PHE A 17 26.21 14.94 -14.18
CA PHE A 17 25.63 13.71 -14.74
C PHE A 17 25.55 12.53 -13.75
N SER A 18 26.08 12.66 -12.53
CA SER A 18 26.04 11.61 -11.50
C SER A 18 24.83 11.69 -10.55
N ALA A 19 23.85 12.56 -10.80
CA ALA A 19 22.76 12.83 -9.85
C ALA A 19 21.60 11.80 -9.83
N CYS A 20 21.69 10.70 -10.59
CA CYS A 20 20.65 9.69 -10.62
C CYS A 20 21.09 8.44 -9.86
N SER A 21 21.13 8.53 -8.53
CA SER A 21 21.06 7.36 -7.66
C SER A 21 19.59 7.06 -7.42
N VAL A 22 19.11 5.95 -7.96
CA VAL A 22 17.83 5.38 -7.50
C VAL A 22 18.16 4.66 -6.20
N ASP A 23 17.75 5.23 -5.08
CA ASP A 23 17.60 4.43 -3.86
C ASP A 23 16.45 3.47 -4.15
N VAL A 24 16.81 2.28 -4.65
CA VAL A 24 15.92 1.14 -4.59
C VAL A 24 15.81 0.86 -3.11
N ILE A 25 14.74 1.33 -2.49
CA ILE A 25 14.26 0.74 -1.25
C ILE A 25 13.87 -0.66 -1.66
N THR A 26 14.84 -1.57 -1.68
CA THR A 26 14.54 -2.97 -1.55
C THR A 26 13.95 -3.03 -0.16
N ASP A 27 12.65 -3.33 -0.07
CA ASP A 27 12.09 -3.90 1.15
C ASP A 27 12.76 -5.27 1.35
N GLU A 28 14.08 -5.28 1.55
CA GLU A 28 14.78 -6.36 2.19
C GLU A 28 14.34 -6.22 3.65
N TYR A 29 13.25 -6.89 3.96
CA TYR A 29 12.94 -7.30 5.32
C TYR A 29 14.14 -8.12 5.78
N GLU A 30 15.14 -7.43 6.30
CA GLU A 30 16.20 -8.03 7.09
C GLU A 30 15.45 -8.67 8.26
N VAL A 31 15.26 -10.00 8.20
CA VAL A 31 14.60 -10.80 9.24
C VAL A 31 15.54 -10.80 10.46
N ILE A 32 15.59 -9.68 11.15
CA ILE A 32 16.22 -9.49 12.44
C ILE A 32 15.16 -9.93 13.46
N ASP A 33 15.27 -11.18 13.91
CA ASP A 33 14.33 -11.88 14.80
C ASP A 33 12.92 -12.05 14.21
N PRO A 34 12.16 -13.10 14.59
CA PRO A 34 10.73 -13.09 14.32
C PRO A 34 10.12 -11.98 15.17
N ALA A 35 10.00 -10.78 14.60
CA ALA A 35 9.02 -9.81 15.06
C ALA A 35 7.70 -10.57 15.27
N PRO A 36 6.95 -10.31 16.35
CA PRO A 36 5.69 -11.00 16.60
C PRO A 36 4.84 -10.91 15.33
N SER A 37 4.67 -12.05 14.65
CA SER A 37 3.84 -12.12 13.46
C SER A 37 2.40 -12.07 13.95
N ILE A 38 1.72 -10.98 13.67
CA ILE A 38 0.28 -10.89 13.84
C ILE A 38 -0.37 -11.80 12.79
N THR A 39 -1.39 -12.52 13.19
CA THR A 39 -2.23 -13.28 12.27
C THR A 39 -2.99 -12.33 11.34
N LEU A 40 -3.39 -12.80 10.16
CA LEU A 40 -4.23 -12.00 9.26
C LEU A 40 -5.54 -11.58 9.95
N ALA A 41 -6.11 -12.46 10.80
CA ALA A 41 -7.29 -12.17 11.59
C ALA A 41 -7.07 -11.01 12.58
N GLU A 42 -5.94 -11.01 13.30
CA GLU A 42 -5.55 -9.91 14.19
C GLU A 42 -5.30 -8.62 13.41
N LEU A 43 -4.67 -8.71 12.23
CA LEU A 43 -4.43 -7.56 11.38
C LEU A 43 -5.75 -6.95 10.93
N VAL A 44 -6.60 -7.67 10.19
CA VAL A 44 -7.83 -7.08 9.62
C VAL A 44 -8.82 -6.64 10.70
N GLY A 45 -8.79 -7.27 11.88
CA GLY A 45 -9.57 -6.89 13.06
C GLY A 45 -8.99 -5.75 13.90
N SER A 46 -7.76 -5.28 13.61
CA SER A 46 -7.14 -4.18 14.36
C SER A 46 -7.76 -2.82 14.07
N TYR A 47 -8.50 -2.70 12.95
CA TYR A 47 -9.21 -1.49 12.56
C TYR A 47 -10.63 -1.81 12.09
N ASP A 48 -11.55 -0.93 12.47
CA ASP A 48 -12.95 -0.97 12.04
C ASP A 48 -13.11 -0.63 10.54
N LEU A 49 -12.22 0.20 9.99
CA LEU A 49 -12.26 0.72 8.62
C LEU A 49 -10.87 0.71 7.98
N TRP A 50 -10.79 0.13 6.78
CA TRP A 50 -9.59 0.07 5.95
C TRP A 50 -9.77 0.95 4.71
N TYR A 51 -8.85 1.89 4.48
CA TYR A 51 -8.87 2.68 3.25
C TYR A 51 -8.29 1.89 2.08
N VAL A 52 -8.94 2.00 0.91
CA VAL A 52 -8.51 1.30 -0.30
C VAL A 52 -7.64 2.21 -1.16
N ASP A 53 -6.41 1.79 -1.41
CA ASP A 53 -5.54 2.32 -2.46
C ASP A 53 -5.54 1.30 -3.61
N ILE A 54 -6.44 1.50 -4.58
CA ILE A 54 -6.65 0.50 -5.63
C ILE A 54 -5.46 0.46 -6.60
N GLU A 55 -4.78 1.58 -6.79
CA GLU A 55 -3.60 1.72 -7.63
C GLU A 55 -2.38 0.94 -7.09
N ARG A 56 -2.37 0.61 -5.79
CA ARG A 56 -1.33 -0.21 -5.15
C ARG A 56 -1.70 -1.69 -4.96
N THR A 57 -2.79 -2.15 -5.56
CA THR A 57 -3.20 -3.56 -5.44
C THR A 57 -2.26 -4.48 -6.24
N SER A 58 -1.71 -5.51 -5.61
CA SER A 58 -0.81 -6.50 -6.23
C SER A 58 -1.50 -7.80 -6.67
N GLY A 59 -2.80 -7.95 -6.40
CA GLY A 59 -3.60 -9.14 -6.77
C GLY A 59 -4.06 -9.12 -8.23
N SER A 60 -4.21 -10.31 -8.83
CA SER A 60 -4.72 -10.49 -10.21
C SER A 60 -6.25 -10.49 -10.33
N GLY A 61 -6.96 -10.44 -9.20
CA GLY A 61 -8.42 -10.49 -9.15
C GLY A 61 -9.08 -9.15 -9.41
N TYR A 62 -9.96 -9.08 -10.41
CA TYR A 62 -10.86 -7.95 -10.59
C TYR A 62 -12.11 -8.15 -9.72
N ILE A 63 -12.19 -7.42 -8.62
CA ILE A 63 -13.32 -7.48 -7.69
C ILE A 63 -14.14 -6.18 -7.82
N PRO A 64 -15.28 -6.18 -8.53
CA PRO A 64 -15.97 -4.96 -8.96
C PRO A 64 -16.33 -3.98 -7.82
N PHE A 65 -16.62 -4.48 -6.62
CA PHE A 65 -16.94 -3.64 -5.47
C PHE A 65 -15.71 -2.96 -4.86
N MET A 66 -14.55 -3.63 -4.82
CA MET A 66 -13.30 -3.02 -4.35
C MET A 66 -12.83 -1.90 -5.28
N GLN A 67 -13.05 -2.06 -6.58
CA GLN A 67 -12.70 -1.05 -7.59
C GLN A 67 -13.44 0.28 -7.43
N LYS A 68 -14.52 0.29 -6.64
CA LYS A 68 -15.32 1.47 -6.35
C LYS A 68 -15.29 1.85 -4.88
N ALA A 69 -14.72 1.01 -4.02
CA ALA A 69 -14.70 1.23 -2.59
C ALA A 69 -13.66 2.28 -2.22
N PHE A 70 -14.02 3.16 -1.29
CA PHE A 70 -13.09 4.02 -0.57
C PHE A 70 -12.67 3.39 0.76
N THR A 71 -13.59 2.65 1.41
CA THR A 71 -13.30 1.92 2.64
C THR A 71 -13.87 0.50 2.63
N LEU A 72 -13.22 -0.39 3.37
CA LEU A 72 -13.61 -1.78 3.63
C LEU A 72 -13.72 -2.04 5.13
N SER A 73 -14.59 -2.98 5.51
CA SER A 73 -14.69 -3.48 6.88
C SER A 73 -14.85 -4.99 6.92
N PHE A 74 -14.19 -5.61 7.90
CA PHE A 74 -14.15 -7.06 8.11
C PHE A 74 -14.82 -7.35 9.45
N GLN A 75 -16.08 -7.82 9.43
CA GLN A 75 -16.84 -8.03 10.67
C GLN A 75 -17.52 -9.39 10.67
N ASN A 76 -17.15 -10.25 11.63
CA ASN A 76 -17.80 -11.54 11.88
C ASN A 76 -17.92 -12.41 10.61
N GLY A 77 -16.91 -12.39 9.73
CA GLY A 77 -16.89 -13.12 8.46
C GLY A 77 -17.61 -12.43 7.29
N ALA A 78 -18.36 -11.35 7.55
CA ALA A 78 -18.97 -10.52 6.51
C ALA A 78 -18.01 -9.40 6.08
N PHE A 79 -17.95 -9.16 4.77
CA PHE A 79 -17.08 -8.19 4.14
C PHE A 79 -17.90 -7.03 3.59
N PHE A 80 -17.62 -5.83 4.08
CA PHE A 80 -18.37 -4.63 3.75
C PHE A 80 -17.54 -3.68 2.90
N ALA A 81 -18.20 -2.99 1.97
CA ALA A 81 -17.59 -1.97 1.13
C ALA A 81 -18.42 -0.67 1.13
N ASN A 82 -17.72 0.46 1.20
CA ASN A 82 -18.31 1.79 1.12
C ASN A 82 -17.59 2.65 0.09
N ASN A 83 -18.35 3.31 -0.79
CA ASN A 83 -17.85 4.20 -1.84
C ASN A 83 -18.25 5.67 -1.63
N ASN A 84 -18.56 6.07 -0.40
CA ASN A 84 -18.93 7.44 -0.06
C ASN A 84 -18.00 8.01 1.04
N LEU A 85 -17.10 8.92 0.65
CA LEU A 85 -16.17 9.62 1.56
C LEU A 85 -16.86 10.68 2.44
N VAL A 86 -17.92 11.32 1.92
CA VAL A 86 -18.66 12.38 2.63
C VAL A 86 -19.77 11.79 3.51
N GLY A 87 -20.07 10.50 3.33
CA GLY A 87 -21.15 9.78 4.01
C GLY A 87 -20.69 8.57 4.81
N ILE A 88 -19.48 8.57 5.36
CA ILE A 88 -19.09 7.64 6.43
C ILE A 88 -20.10 7.87 7.58
N GLY A 89 -21.11 7.00 7.66
CA GLY A 89 -22.24 7.11 8.59
C GLY A 89 -23.63 7.00 7.94
N SER A 90 -23.76 7.27 6.64
CA SER A 90 -25.05 7.29 5.92
C SER A 90 -25.54 5.91 5.46
N GLN A 91 -24.62 4.98 5.24
CA GLN A 91 -24.89 3.59 4.83
C GLN A 91 -24.17 2.63 5.78
N GLY A 92 -24.92 1.69 6.35
CA GLY A 92 -24.41 0.69 7.30
C GLY A 92 -23.61 1.29 8.46
N ASN A 93 -24.04 2.44 8.99
CA ASN A 93 -23.35 3.18 10.06
C ASN A 93 -21.89 3.56 9.74
N GLY A 94 -21.54 3.68 8.46
CA GLY A 94 -20.19 4.01 8.01
C GLY A 94 -19.35 2.81 7.57
N TYR A 95 -19.81 1.58 7.84
CA TYR A 95 -19.17 0.36 7.35
C TYR A 95 -19.48 0.04 5.89
N GLY A 96 -20.55 0.63 5.34
CA GLY A 96 -20.99 0.38 3.97
C GLY A 96 -22.05 -0.70 3.88
N ILE A 97 -22.05 -1.44 2.77
CA ILE A 97 -22.99 -2.54 2.53
C ILE A 97 -22.22 -3.87 2.52
N ASP A 98 -22.89 -4.94 2.96
CA ASP A 98 -22.38 -6.30 2.82
C ASP A 98 -22.26 -6.65 1.33
N VAL A 99 -21.05 -7.01 0.90
CA VAL A 99 -20.75 -7.39 -0.48
C VAL A 99 -20.19 -8.81 -0.59
N GLY A 100 -20.16 -9.57 0.52
CA GLY A 100 -19.71 -10.95 0.53
C GLY A 100 -19.06 -11.38 1.84
N PHE A 101 -18.23 -12.41 1.73
CA PHE A 101 -17.55 -13.03 2.87
C PHE A 101 -16.04 -12.87 2.73
N TYR A 102 -15.36 -12.79 3.86
CA TYR A 102 -13.91 -12.89 3.93
C TYR A 102 -13.52 -14.08 4.80
N ASP A 103 -12.35 -14.63 4.52
CA ASP A 103 -11.71 -15.65 5.33
C ASP A 103 -10.28 -15.22 5.63
N THR A 104 -9.84 -15.53 6.85
CA THR A 104 -8.49 -15.28 7.35
C THR A 104 -7.73 -16.58 7.61
N PHE A 105 -8.37 -17.74 7.38
CA PHE A 105 -7.76 -19.06 7.48
C PHE A 105 -7.21 -19.51 6.11
N ASP A 106 -6.21 -20.39 6.12
CA ASP A 106 -5.65 -21.05 4.92
C ASP A 106 -5.15 -20.13 3.79
N PHE A 107 -4.36 -19.09 4.11
CA PHE A 107 -3.52 -18.39 3.13
C PHE A 107 -2.24 -19.22 2.87
N GLU A 108 -2.27 -20.10 1.86
CA GLU A 108 -1.07 -20.74 1.27
C GLU A 108 -0.47 -19.92 0.11
#